data_AF-A0A7X8YXF4-F1
#
_entry.id   AF-A0A7X8YXF4-F1
#
_cell.length_a   1.000
_cell.length_b   1.000
_cell.length_c   1.000
_cell.angle_alpha   90.00
_cell.angle_beta   90.00
_cell.angle_gamma   90.00
#
_symmetry.space_group_name_H-M   'P 1'
#
loop_
_entity.id
_entity.type
_entity.pdbx_description
1 polymer ?
#
loop_
_entity_poly.entity_id
_entity_poly.type
_entity_poly.pdbx_seq_one_letter_code
_entity_poly.pdbx_strand_id
1 'polypeptide(L)'
;MDASGKTTIRLGLLHVVALLSAFCAGQGQSPEQVQVEVLDDVTSFTVVGPSGLLKLIPQDHKVAVAPGEYKLAQWEMTKLNAQKIAWTVVARVTSLPPVLKAVSGQSNEWNLGTSRKFNAKVDLMRSRDYILAGNPRLEGPNREKVQLSWSGKGQPPLPKLLIENADKTYKQQLTFSYG
;
A
#
# COMPACT_ATOMS: atom_id res chain seq x y z
N MET A 1 -0.61 -61.60 34.13
CA MET A 1 -0.58 -61.46 32.65
C MET A 1 0.47 -60.42 32.31
N ASP A 2 1.42 -60.86 31.50
CA ASP A 2 2.56 -60.21 30.85
C ASP A 2 3.13 -58.86 31.31
N ALA A 3 4.42 -58.98 31.65
CA ALA A 3 5.58 -58.23 31.20
C ALA A 3 5.45 -57.19 30.07
N SER A 4 6.50 -56.35 30.01
CA SER A 4 6.87 -55.40 28.96
C SER A 4 6.26 -54.01 29.16
N GLY A 5 7.01 -52.94 29.36
CA GLY A 5 8.43 -52.71 29.11
C GLY A 5 8.57 -51.20 28.94
N LYS A 6 9.48 -50.59 29.69
CA LYS A 6 9.95 -49.22 29.40
C LYS A 6 10.34 -49.12 27.93
N THR A 7 10.20 -47.95 27.31
CA THR A 7 11.31 -47.26 26.64
C THR A 7 10.87 -45.85 26.23
N THR A 8 11.45 -44.86 26.91
CA THR A 8 11.63 -43.50 26.39
C THR A 8 12.65 -43.57 25.25
N ILE A 9 12.31 -43.09 24.06
CA ILE A 9 13.29 -42.83 23.01
C ILE A 9 13.48 -41.32 22.90
N ARG A 10 14.63 -40.85 23.39
CA ARG A 10 15.25 -39.59 22.95
C ARG A 10 16.25 -39.94 21.85
N LEU A 11 16.02 -39.42 20.65
CA LEU A 11 17.01 -39.23 19.59
C LEU A 11 16.62 -37.91 18.92
N GLY A 12 17.47 -36.92 18.70
CA GLY A 12 18.92 -36.95 18.56
C GLY A 12 19.20 -35.99 17.41
N LEU A 13 19.96 -34.94 17.68
CA LEU A 13 20.40 -33.91 16.75
C LEU A 13 20.97 -34.55 15.46
N LEU A 14 20.25 -34.50 14.35
CA LEU A 14 20.76 -34.94 13.06
C LEU A 14 21.34 -33.73 12.32
N HIS A 15 22.68 -33.67 12.32
CA HIS A 15 23.45 -32.86 11.41
C HIS A 15 23.15 -33.30 9.97
N VAL A 16 22.51 -32.42 9.19
CA VAL A 16 22.49 -32.57 7.73
C VAL A 16 23.62 -31.71 7.19
N VAL A 17 24.78 -32.35 7.01
CA VAL A 17 25.82 -31.90 6.10
C VAL A 17 25.41 -32.38 4.72
N ALA A 18 25.05 -31.47 3.83
CA ALA A 18 24.85 -31.77 2.41
C ALA A 18 25.66 -30.77 1.57
N LEU A 19 26.89 -31.22 1.29
CA LEU A 19 27.71 -31.06 0.09
C LEU A 19 27.45 -29.89 -0.86
N LEU A 20 28.54 -29.12 -0.99
CA LEU A 20 28.87 -28.19 -2.07
C LEU A 20 28.48 -28.73 -3.46
N SER A 21 27.68 -27.95 -4.16
CA SER A 21 27.75 -27.86 -5.62
C SER A 21 28.61 -26.65 -5.95
N ALA A 22 29.79 -26.89 -6.53
CA ALA A 22 30.65 -25.85 -7.05
C ALA A 22 29.97 -25.19 -8.26
N PHE A 23 29.39 -24.01 -8.04
CA PHE A 23 28.97 -23.10 -9.09
C PHE A 23 30.04 -22.00 -9.20
N CYS A 24 31.03 -22.20 -10.06
CA CYS A 24 31.89 -21.09 -10.48
C CYS A 24 31.13 -20.27 -11.54
N ALA A 25 30.41 -19.25 -11.09
CA ALA A 25 29.99 -18.14 -11.94
C ALA A 25 29.70 -16.89 -11.08
N GLY A 26 30.70 -16.01 -10.99
CA GLY A 26 30.56 -14.61 -10.59
C GLY A 26 30.41 -14.35 -9.09
N GLN A 27 31.31 -13.53 -8.54
CA GLN A 27 31.02 -12.74 -7.35
C GLN A 27 29.83 -11.81 -7.65
N GLY A 28 28.61 -12.32 -7.53
CA GLY A 28 27.42 -11.48 -7.44
C GLY A 28 27.37 -10.96 -6.02
N GLN A 29 27.88 -9.75 -5.79
CA GLN A 29 27.52 -9.00 -4.58
C GLN A 29 26.01 -9.10 -4.43
N SER A 30 25.51 -9.55 -3.26
CA SER A 30 24.12 -9.29 -2.91
C SER A 30 23.88 -7.81 -3.21
N PRO A 31 22.88 -7.45 -4.04
CA PRO A 31 22.65 -6.06 -4.35
C PRO A 31 22.54 -5.32 -3.02
N GLU A 32 23.36 -4.30 -2.86
CA GLU A 32 23.37 -3.45 -1.68
C GLU A 32 21.93 -3.05 -1.39
N GLN A 33 21.41 -3.42 -0.21
CA GLN A 33 20.07 -3.01 0.19
C GLN A 33 20.19 -1.81 1.11
N VAL A 34 19.34 -0.83 0.88
CA VAL A 34 19.16 0.33 1.74
C VAL A 34 17.88 0.17 2.54
N GLN A 35 17.95 0.55 3.80
CA GLN A 35 16.78 0.62 4.66
C GLN A 35 16.04 1.93 4.39
N VAL A 36 14.73 1.82 4.19
CA VAL A 36 13.84 2.96 3.96
C VAL A 36 12.78 2.95 5.05
N GLU A 37 12.59 4.09 5.70
CA GLU A 37 11.50 4.33 6.63
C GLU A 37 10.23 4.73 5.87
N VAL A 38 9.10 4.15 6.26
CA VAL A 38 7.78 4.37 5.68
C VAL A 38 6.95 5.16 6.69
N LEU A 39 6.71 6.43 6.41
CA LEU A 39 6.12 7.40 7.35
C LEU A 39 4.60 7.27 7.55
N ASP A 40 4.02 6.12 7.22
CA ASP A 40 2.58 5.91 7.09
C ASP A 40 2.19 4.52 7.62
N ASP A 41 0.95 4.36 8.09
CA ASP A 41 0.40 3.10 8.65
C ASP A 41 0.05 2.05 7.58
N VAL A 42 0.85 1.99 6.53
CA VAL A 42 0.67 1.11 5.38
C VAL A 42 1.02 -0.32 5.74
N THR A 43 0.08 -1.24 5.52
CA THR A 43 0.30 -2.67 5.75
C THR A 43 1.00 -3.34 4.57
N SER A 44 0.76 -2.86 3.34
CA SER A 44 1.59 -3.23 2.19
C SER A 44 1.47 -2.20 1.08
N PHE A 45 2.47 -2.13 0.21
CA PHE A 45 2.41 -1.27 -0.97
C PHE A 45 3.17 -1.87 -2.14
N THR A 46 2.83 -1.40 -3.33
CA THR A 46 3.40 -1.87 -4.59
C THR A 46 4.08 -0.70 -5.29
N VAL A 47 5.33 -0.90 -5.68
CA VAL A 47 6.13 0.05 -6.44
C VAL A 47 6.62 -0.56 -7.75
N VAL A 48 6.80 0.27 -8.76
CA VAL A 48 7.59 -0.08 -9.95
C VAL A 48 9.00 0.45 -9.74
N GLY A 49 9.96 -0.44 -9.57
CA GLY A 49 11.37 -0.13 -9.36
C GLY A 49 12.26 -0.57 -10.51
N PRO A 50 13.60 -0.48 -10.33
CA PRO A 50 14.58 -0.86 -11.36
C PRO A 50 14.46 -2.31 -11.83
N SER A 51 14.06 -3.22 -10.93
CA SER A 51 13.91 -4.66 -11.19
C SER A 51 12.47 -5.07 -11.52
N GLY A 52 11.56 -4.10 -11.74
CA GLY A 52 10.15 -4.35 -12.05
C GLY A 52 9.20 -4.08 -10.88
N LEU A 53 8.07 -4.78 -10.87
CA LEU A 53 7.01 -4.59 -9.89
C LEU A 53 7.35 -5.30 -8.57
N LEU A 54 7.34 -4.56 -7.46
CA LEU A 54 7.66 -5.09 -6.14
C LEU A 54 6.50 -4.83 -5.18
N LYS A 55 6.02 -5.86 -4.49
CA LYS A 55 5.16 -5.72 -3.32
C LYS A 55 6.02 -5.72 -2.07
N LEU A 56 5.89 -4.65 -1.28
CA LEU A 56 6.67 -4.41 -0.07
C LEU A 56 5.71 -4.40 1.14
N ILE A 57 6.16 -5.03 2.21
CA ILE A 57 5.43 -5.14 3.48
C ILE A 57 6.34 -4.55 4.55
N PRO A 58 6.07 -3.33 5.03
CA PRO A 58 6.85 -2.75 6.12
C PRO A 58 6.88 -3.66 7.35
N GLN A 59 8.05 -3.80 7.95
CA GLN A 59 8.24 -4.35 9.30
C GLN A 59 8.77 -3.21 10.18
N ASP A 60 8.07 -2.90 11.27
CA ASP A 60 8.38 -1.77 12.15
C ASP A 60 8.60 -0.45 11.38
N HIS A 61 7.68 -0.15 10.46
CA HIS A 61 7.74 1.01 9.56
C HIS A 61 8.96 1.06 8.63
N LYS A 62 9.62 -0.08 8.36
CA LYS A 62 10.82 -0.12 7.52
C LYS A 62 10.73 -1.19 6.43
N VAL A 63 11.35 -0.91 5.29
CA VAL A 63 11.56 -1.86 4.19
C VAL A 63 13.01 -1.81 3.72
N ALA A 64 13.50 -2.93 3.19
CA ALA A 64 14.80 -3.00 2.54
C ALA A 64 14.62 -3.10 1.03
N VAL A 65 15.27 -2.22 0.27
CA VAL A 65 15.20 -2.17 -1.20
C VAL A 65 16.58 -1.87 -1.77
N ALA A 66 16.81 -2.21 -3.03
CA ALA A 66 18.02 -1.75 -3.73
C ALA A 66 17.99 -0.22 -3.90
N PRO A 67 19.15 0.45 -4.00
CA PRO A 67 19.20 1.85 -4.43
C PRO A 67 18.51 2.03 -5.79
N GLY A 68 17.76 3.12 -5.93
CA GLY A 68 17.07 3.45 -7.18
C GLY A 68 15.89 4.39 -7.01
N GLU A 69 15.25 4.66 -8.15
CA GLU A 69 13.98 5.39 -8.20
C GLU A 69 12.82 4.41 -8.35
N TYR A 70 11.78 4.63 -7.55
CA TYR A 70 10.60 3.79 -7.45
C TYR A 70 9.36 4.64 -7.70
N LYS A 71 8.39 4.09 -8.43
CA LYS A 71 7.09 4.75 -8.67
C LYS A 71 6.01 4.04 -7.89
N LEU A 72 5.30 4.76 -7.02
CA LEU A 72 4.21 4.19 -6.23
C LEU A 72 3.02 3.86 -7.14
N ALA A 73 2.60 2.59 -7.12
CA ALA A 73 1.47 2.10 -7.91
C ALA A 73 0.23 1.85 -7.05
N GLN A 74 0.41 1.30 -5.86
CA GLN A 74 -0.68 0.97 -4.95
C GLN A 74 -0.19 0.98 -3.50
N TRP A 75 -1.06 1.27 -2.55
CA TRP A 75 -0.86 0.94 -1.14
C TRP A 75 -2.14 0.39 -0.51
N GLU A 76 -1.97 -0.31 0.60
CA GLU A 76 -3.03 -0.96 1.37
C GLU A 76 -2.87 -0.58 2.85
N MET A 77 -3.98 -0.36 3.54
CA MET A 77 -4.02 -0.24 4.99
C MET A 77 -5.12 -1.14 5.54
N THR A 78 -4.79 -1.88 6.59
CA THR A 78 -5.79 -2.62 7.38
C THR A 78 -6.16 -1.78 8.59
N LYS A 79 -7.45 -1.58 8.78
CA LYS A 79 -8.02 -0.83 9.91
C LYS A 79 -8.95 -1.74 10.69
N LEU A 80 -9.13 -1.42 11.97
CA LEU A 80 -10.12 -2.06 12.83
C LEU A 80 -11.33 -1.13 12.94
N ASN A 81 -12.53 -1.70 12.88
CA ASN A 81 -13.75 -0.96 13.24
C ASN A 81 -13.92 -0.88 14.76
N ALA A 82 -15.03 -0.27 15.22
CA ALA A 82 -15.34 -0.13 16.64
C ALA A 82 -15.44 -1.48 17.38
N GLN A 83 -15.81 -2.55 16.67
CA GLN A 83 -15.92 -3.92 17.19
C GLN A 83 -14.62 -4.73 17.02
N LYS A 84 -13.48 -4.09 16.70
CA LYS A 84 -12.18 -4.74 16.46
C LYS A 84 -12.17 -5.73 15.29
N ILE A 85 -13.10 -5.59 14.35
CA ILE A 85 -13.12 -6.37 13.10
C ILE A 85 -12.28 -5.64 12.05
N ALA A 86 -11.38 -6.38 11.40
CA ALA A 86 -10.51 -5.85 10.37
C ALA A 86 -11.26 -5.58 9.05
N TRP A 87 -10.93 -4.46 8.43
CA TRP A 87 -11.31 -4.09 7.07
C TRP A 87 -10.11 -3.43 6.38
N THR A 88 -10.07 -3.48 5.05
CA THR A 88 -8.94 -2.99 4.26
C THR A 88 -9.37 -1.86 3.35
N VAL A 89 -8.54 -0.83 3.27
CA VAL A 89 -8.57 0.15 2.18
C VAL A 89 -7.39 -0.10 1.26
N VAL A 90 -7.68 -0.17 -0.04
CA VAL A 90 -6.69 -0.22 -1.10
C VAL A 90 -6.75 1.10 -1.84
N ALA A 91 -5.59 1.69 -2.13
CA ALA A 91 -5.46 2.88 -2.92
C ALA A 91 -4.60 2.59 -4.13
N ARG A 92 -5.19 2.71 -5.33
CA ARG A 92 -4.50 2.53 -6.59
C ARG A 92 -4.22 3.89 -7.21
N VAL A 93 -2.96 4.15 -7.53
CA VAL A 93 -2.56 5.33 -8.27
C VAL A 93 -2.92 5.13 -9.75
N THR A 94 -3.78 6.01 -10.29
CA THR A 94 -4.29 5.92 -11.66
C THR A 94 -3.62 6.93 -12.60
N SER A 95 -2.98 7.97 -12.07
CA SER A 95 -2.14 8.88 -12.85
C SER A 95 -1.13 9.61 -11.98
N LEU A 96 0.02 9.98 -12.58
CA LEU A 96 1.10 10.75 -11.95
C LEU A 96 1.65 10.07 -10.69
N PRO A 97 2.26 8.88 -10.81
CA PRO A 97 2.77 8.15 -9.66
C PRO A 97 3.88 8.94 -8.95
N PRO A 98 3.82 9.06 -7.61
CA PRO A 98 4.90 9.63 -6.81
C PRO A 98 6.21 8.89 -7.06
N VAL A 99 7.30 9.65 -7.20
CA VAL A 99 8.65 9.09 -7.30
C VAL A 99 9.27 9.05 -5.90
N LEU A 100 9.65 7.85 -5.48
CA LEU A 100 10.28 7.54 -4.21
C LEU A 100 11.75 7.17 -4.47
N LYS A 101 12.68 7.75 -3.73
CA LYS A 101 14.12 7.54 -3.95
C LYS A 101 14.74 6.75 -2.81
N ALA A 102 15.58 5.80 -3.17
CA ALA A 102 16.39 4.99 -2.25
C ALA A 102 17.86 5.19 -2.63
N VAL A 103 18.64 5.79 -1.74
CA VAL A 103 20.04 6.17 -1.97
C VAL A 103 20.93 5.50 -0.92
N SER A 104 22.01 4.85 -1.35
CA SER A 104 22.97 4.24 -0.43
C SER A 104 23.67 5.28 0.44
N GLY A 105 23.93 4.92 1.70
CA GLY A 105 24.63 5.76 2.67
C GLY A 105 23.82 6.96 3.16
N GLN A 106 22.52 7.05 2.84
CA GLN A 106 21.63 8.14 3.27
C GLN A 106 20.46 7.62 4.12
N SER A 107 19.90 8.51 4.95
CA SER A 107 18.57 8.27 5.50
C SER A 107 17.56 8.37 4.39
N ASN A 108 16.72 7.36 4.23
CA ASN A 108 15.69 7.30 3.21
C ASN A 108 14.32 7.23 3.88
N GLU A 109 13.44 8.17 3.53
CA GLU A 109 12.07 8.22 4.02
C GLU A 109 11.11 8.27 2.85
N TRP A 110 10.15 7.35 2.84
CA TRP A 110 9.07 7.31 1.86
C TRP A 110 7.77 7.70 2.54
N ASN A 111 7.21 8.82 2.06
CA ASN A 111 5.86 9.23 2.38
C ASN A 111 4.92 8.71 1.29
N LEU A 112 4.08 7.74 1.62
CA LEU A 112 3.13 7.13 0.69
C LEU A 112 1.82 7.92 0.60
N GLY A 113 1.66 8.97 1.42
CA GLY A 113 0.55 9.90 1.39
C GLY A 113 -0.72 9.32 2.02
N THR A 114 -0.62 8.39 2.96
CA THR A 114 -1.80 7.63 3.44
C THR A 114 -2.42 8.19 4.72
N SER A 115 -1.62 8.91 5.53
CA SER A 115 -2.03 9.57 6.77
C SER A 115 -2.69 10.96 6.57
N ARG A 116 -2.65 11.51 5.35
CA ARG A 116 -3.14 12.86 5.03
C ARG A 116 -4.49 12.81 4.31
N LYS A 117 -5.34 13.82 4.54
CA LYS A 117 -6.68 13.94 3.95
C LYS A 117 -6.60 13.85 2.42
N PHE A 118 -7.40 12.98 1.81
CA PHE A 118 -7.63 13.00 0.37
C PHE A 118 -8.37 14.28 -0.02
N ASN A 119 -8.02 14.83 -1.18
CA ASN A 119 -8.76 15.94 -1.75
C ASN A 119 -9.82 15.39 -2.70
N ALA A 120 -11.08 15.61 -2.36
CA ALA A 120 -12.19 15.43 -3.28
C ALA A 120 -12.18 16.58 -4.30
N LYS A 121 -12.06 16.26 -5.58
CA LYS A 121 -12.13 17.23 -6.68
C LYS A 121 -13.26 16.91 -7.63
N VAL A 122 -13.79 17.97 -8.20
CA VAL A 122 -14.81 17.96 -9.25
C VAL A 122 -14.40 19.01 -10.27
N ASP A 123 -14.62 18.72 -11.55
CA ASP A 123 -14.47 19.71 -12.59
C ASP A 123 -15.77 20.49 -12.71
N LEU A 124 -15.67 21.83 -12.68
CA LEU A 124 -16.80 22.72 -12.88
C LEU A 124 -16.79 23.21 -14.32
N MET A 125 -17.88 22.94 -15.04
CA MET A 125 -18.09 23.45 -16.39
C MET A 125 -19.17 24.51 -16.37
N ARG A 126 -18.83 25.74 -16.76
CA ARG A 126 -19.77 26.85 -16.81
C ARG A 126 -20.42 26.94 -18.19
N SER A 127 -21.75 26.87 -18.23
CA SER A 127 -22.59 27.24 -19.37
C SER A 127 -23.15 28.66 -19.16
N ARG A 128 -23.90 29.20 -20.12
CA ARG A 128 -24.55 30.52 -20.00
C ARG A 128 -25.48 30.59 -18.79
N ASP A 129 -26.26 29.54 -18.57
CA ASP A 129 -27.39 29.56 -17.61
C ASP A 129 -27.18 28.65 -16.39
N TYR A 130 -26.11 27.84 -16.37
CA TYR A 130 -25.85 26.88 -15.29
C TYR A 130 -24.37 26.50 -15.18
N ILE A 131 -23.99 25.96 -14.02
CA ILE A 131 -22.69 25.31 -13.79
C ILE A 131 -22.94 23.81 -13.62
N LEU A 132 -22.22 22.98 -14.37
CA LEU A 132 -22.23 21.53 -14.20
C LEU A 132 -21.01 21.09 -13.38
N ALA A 133 -21.25 20.25 -12.38
CA ALA A 133 -20.23 19.49 -11.70
C ALA A 133 -20.06 18.11 -12.34
N GLY A 134 -18.86 17.82 -12.87
CA GLY A 134 -18.52 16.56 -13.51
C GLY A 134 -17.19 15.99 -13.04
N ASN A 135 -16.89 14.76 -13.48
CA ASN A 135 -15.61 14.09 -13.25
C ASN A 135 -15.11 14.10 -11.78
N PRO A 136 -15.94 13.61 -10.83
CA PRO A 136 -15.52 13.49 -9.44
C PRO A 136 -14.30 12.57 -9.34
N ARG A 137 -13.26 13.02 -8.64
CA ARG A 137 -12.03 12.24 -8.41
C ARG A 137 -11.47 12.51 -7.02
N LEU A 138 -10.67 11.56 -6.54
CA LEU A 138 -9.82 11.75 -5.38
C LEU A 138 -8.39 12.02 -5.83
N GLU A 139 -7.76 13.00 -5.20
CA GLU A 139 -6.33 13.22 -5.29
C GLU A 139 -5.68 12.96 -3.94
N GLY A 140 -4.59 12.18 -3.98
CA GLY A 140 -3.74 11.93 -2.83
C GLY A 140 -2.83 13.13 -2.53
N PRO A 141 -2.05 13.07 -1.45
CA PRO A 141 -1.20 14.18 -1.00
C PRO A 141 -0.10 14.56 -1.97
N ASN A 142 0.28 13.65 -2.88
CA ASN A 142 1.29 13.86 -3.91
C ASN A 142 0.66 14.30 -5.25
N ARG A 143 -0.62 14.72 -5.25
CA ARG A 143 -1.41 15.12 -6.43
C ARG A 143 -1.65 14.00 -7.43
N GLU A 144 -1.39 12.77 -7.02
CA GLU A 144 -1.67 11.57 -7.76
C GLU A 144 -3.19 11.34 -7.76
N LYS A 145 -3.74 10.91 -8.89
CA LYS A 145 -5.15 10.46 -8.91
C LYS A 145 -5.20 9.09 -8.28
N VAL A 146 -6.16 8.92 -7.36
CA VAL A 146 -6.29 7.69 -6.59
C VAL A 146 -7.68 7.13 -6.76
N GLN A 147 -7.76 5.83 -7.03
CA GLN A 147 -8.96 5.04 -6.82
C GLN A 147 -8.82 4.33 -5.48
N LEU A 148 -9.73 4.58 -4.54
CA LEU A 148 -9.80 3.75 -3.34
C LEU A 148 -10.74 2.58 -3.58
N SER A 149 -10.56 1.49 -2.87
CA SER A 149 -11.53 0.40 -2.75
C SER A 149 -11.47 -0.17 -1.35
N TRP A 150 -12.64 -0.49 -0.80
CA TRP A 150 -12.77 -0.96 0.59
C TRP A 150 -13.26 -2.40 0.56
N SER A 151 -12.75 -3.22 1.46
CA SER A 151 -13.18 -4.60 1.62
C SER A 151 -13.20 -5.01 3.09
N GLY A 152 -14.01 -6.03 3.41
CA GLY A 152 -14.14 -6.58 4.75
C GLY A 152 -15.42 -6.17 5.48
N LYS A 153 -15.69 -6.85 6.59
CA LYS A 153 -16.93 -6.68 7.37
C LYS A 153 -16.82 -5.43 8.24
N GLY A 154 -17.81 -4.55 8.15
CA GLY A 154 -17.88 -3.34 8.98
C GLY A 154 -17.00 -2.18 8.48
N GLN A 155 -16.71 -2.15 7.18
CA GLN A 155 -16.21 -0.96 6.50
C GLN A 155 -17.21 0.22 6.65
N PRO A 156 -16.75 1.48 6.70
CA PRO A 156 -17.65 2.62 6.78
C PRO A 156 -18.55 2.73 5.53
N PRO A 157 -19.66 3.49 5.59
CA PRO A 157 -20.39 3.85 4.38
C PRO A 157 -19.52 4.70 3.45
N LEU A 158 -19.77 4.60 2.15
CA LEU A 158 -19.03 5.35 1.14
C LEU A 158 -19.17 6.87 1.37
N PRO A 159 -18.08 7.64 1.23
CA PRO A 159 -18.15 9.09 1.32
C PRO A 159 -18.98 9.64 0.16
N LYS A 160 -19.78 10.65 0.47
CA LYS A 160 -20.65 11.36 -0.49
C LYS A 160 -20.23 12.83 -0.51
N LEU A 161 -20.15 13.42 -1.70
CA LEU A 161 -20.04 14.86 -1.88
C LEU A 161 -21.39 15.40 -2.30
N LEU A 162 -21.93 16.33 -1.52
CA LEU A 162 -23.11 17.08 -1.89
C LEU A 162 -22.66 18.44 -2.44
N ILE A 163 -23.13 18.76 -3.65
CA ILE A 163 -22.96 20.07 -4.27
C ILE A 163 -24.35 20.71 -4.34
N GLU A 164 -24.50 21.86 -3.69
CA GLU A 164 -25.76 22.60 -3.62
C GLU A 164 -25.46 24.09 -3.83
N ASN A 165 -26.30 24.79 -4.58
CA ASN A 165 -26.27 26.26 -4.65
C ASN A 165 -27.01 26.88 -3.46
N ALA A 166 -26.76 28.17 -3.18
CA ALA A 166 -27.28 28.83 -1.98
C ALA A 166 -28.81 28.83 -1.89
N ASP A 167 -29.50 28.88 -3.02
CA ASP A 167 -30.96 28.86 -3.17
C ASP A 167 -31.55 27.43 -3.35
N LYS A 168 -30.70 26.39 -3.32
CA LYS A 168 -31.07 24.96 -3.40
C LYS A 168 -31.79 24.52 -4.69
N THR A 169 -31.84 25.38 -5.70
CA THR A 169 -32.43 25.07 -7.02
C THR A 169 -31.56 24.10 -7.83
N TYR A 170 -30.26 24.02 -7.51
CA TYR A 170 -29.32 23.04 -8.04
C TYR A 170 -28.77 22.18 -6.90
N LYS A 171 -29.02 20.87 -7.00
CA LYS A 171 -28.56 19.88 -6.04
C LYS A 171 -28.05 18.66 -6.78
N GLN A 172 -26.76 18.37 -6.64
CA GLN A 172 -26.14 17.18 -7.20
C GLN A 172 -25.41 16.43 -6.09
N GLN A 173 -25.78 15.17 -5.90
CA GLN A 173 -25.07 14.28 -4.99
C GLN A 173 -24.15 13.38 -5.80
N LEU A 174 -22.85 13.49 -5.55
CA LEU A 174 -21.84 12.64 -6.13
C LEU A 174 -21.42 11.60 -5.10
N THR A 175 -21.60 10.34 -5.44
CA THR A 175 -20.94 9.24 -4.72
C THR A 175 -19.59 9.05 -5.37
N PHE A 176 -18.51 9.05 -4.59
CA PHE A 176 -17.23 8.60 -5.12
C PHE A 176 -17.32 7.09 -5.26
N SER A 177 -17.55 6.62 -6.48
CA SER A 177 -17.48 5.20 -6.80
C SER A 177 -16.04 4.77 -6.65
N TYR A 178 -15.83 3.93 -5.65
CA TYR A 178 -14.68 3.07 -5.56
C TYR A 178 -14.98 1.86 -6.43
N GLY A 179 -14.29 1.73 -7.57
CA GLY A 179 -14.34 0.51 -8.36
C GLY A 179 -13.63 -0.63 -7.66
#